data_AF-V5GFY4-F1
#
_entry.id   AF-V5GFY4-F1
#
_cell.length_a   1.000
_cell.length_b   1.000
_cell.length_c   1.000
_cell.angle_alpha   90.00
_cell.angle_beta   90.00
_cell.angle_gamma   90.00
#
_symmetry.space_group_name_H-M   'P 1'
#
loop_
_entity.id
_entity.type
_entity.pdbx_description
1 polymer ?
#
loop_
_entity_poly.entity_id
_entity_poly.type
_entity_poly.pdbx_seq_one_letter_code
_entity_poly.pdbx_strand_id
1 'polypeptide(L)'
;IEDAEGQAMYSNEITEEMRRSGNLVFIETSITNCKNLIDGRLSFGGMNPETEKLMANDYVQLLEAQEKLKEKDITDVEMAQGYSSVVETIGKKFASKQSKPKHRFKKKVFVKPANEAQF
;
A
#
# COMPACT_ATOMS: atom_id res chain seq x y z
N ILE A 1 38.88 2.50 2.81
CA ILE A 1 39.48 2.70 4.15
C ILE A 1 39.15 4.10 4.66
N GLU A 2 39.34 5.14 3.84
CA GLU A 2 38.95 6.53 4.13
C GLU A 2 37.47 6.71 4.51
N ASP A 3 36.54 6.01 3.85
CA ASP A 3 35.11 6.10 4.18
C ASP A 3 34.76 5.63 5.60
N ALA A 4 35.54 4.71 6.18
CA ALA A 4 35.30 4.19 7.52
C ALA A 4 35.85 5.13 8.60
N GLU A 5 37.01 5.75 8.35
CA GLU A 5 37.62 6.73 9.25
C GLU A 5 36.79 8.02 9.30
N GLY A 6 36.28 8.48 8.14
CA GLY A 6 35.36 9.61 8.08
C GLY A 6 34.04 9.34 8.84
N GLN A 7 33.49 8.13 8.74
CA GLN A 7 32.28 7.76 9.47
C GLN A 7 32.50 7.72 10.99
N ALA A 8 33.67 7.27 11.46
CA ALA A 8 34.00 7.25 12.88
C ALA A 8 34.25 8.65 13.45
N MET A 9 34.78 9.57 12.65
CA MET A 9 35.04 10.95 13.06
C MET A 9 33.74 11.75 13.32
N TYR A 10 32.70 11.53 12.51
CA TYR A 10 31.44 12.27 12.58
C TYR A 10 30.28 11.47 13.20
N SER A 11 30.55 10.30 13.80
CA SER A 11 29.50 9.42 14.34
C SER A 11 28.67 10.07 15.46
N ASN A 12 29.23 11.06 16.15
CA ASN A 12 28.55 11.77 17.25
C ASN A 12 27.70 12.95 16.75
N GLU A 13 27.94 13.43 15.53
CA GLU A 13 27.28 14.61 14.95
C GLU A 13 26.16 14.24 13.97
N ILE A 14 26.25 13.06 13.35
CA ILE A 14 25.23 12.56 12.41
C ILE A 14 24.16 11.80 13.21
N THR A 15 22.95 12.36 13.31
CA THR A 15 21.83 11.69 13.96
C THR A 15 21.27 10.57 13.09
N GLU A 16 20.68 9.54 13.72
CA GLU A 16 20.01 8.45 12.98
C GLU A 16 18.85 8.97 12.13
N GLU A 17 18.18 10.05 12.54
CA GLU A 17 17.12 10.68 11.76
C GLU A 17 17.66 11.28 10.46
N MET A 18 18.82 11.94 10.49
CA MET A 18 19.49 12.45 9.27
C MET A 18 19.91 11.31 8.33
N ARG A 19 20.29 10.16 8.89
CA ARG A 19 20.67 8.97 8.10
C ARG A 19 19.45 8.29 7.46
N ARG A 20 18.28 8.34 8.13
CA ARG A 20 17.00 7.82 7.61
C ARG A 20 16.35 8.78 6.59
N SER A 21 16.57 10.09 6.71
CA SER A 21 15.97 11.09 5.82
C SER A 21 16.55 11.09 4.39
N GLY A 22 17.59 10.30 4.12
CA GLY A 22 18.17 10.18 2.78
C GLY A 22 18.70 11.50 2.22
N ASN A 23 18.73 11.63 0.89
CA ASN A 23 19.17 12.85 0.22
C ASN A 23 18.10 13.94 0.37
N LEU A 24 18.38 14.95 1.20
CA LEU A 24 17.49 16.10 1.40
C LEU A 24 17.46 17.05 0.18
N VAL A 25 18.53 17.05 -0.62
CA VAL A 25 18.72 17.91 -1.79
C VAL A 25 19.20 17.07 -2.96
N PHE A 26 18.48 17.16 -4.08
CA PHE A 26 18.83 16.51 -5.33
C PHE A 26 19.35 17.56 -6.31
N ILE A 27 20.58 17.38 -6.77
CA ILE A 27 21.20 18.25 -7.77
C ILE A 27 21.22 17.46 -9.07
N GLU A 28 20.33 17.81 -9.99
CA GLU A 28 20.30 17.26 -11.33
C GLU A 28 20.95 18.24 -12.31
N THR A 29 21.76 17.69 -13.22
CA THR A 29 22.42 18.48 -14.27
C THR A 29 21.50 18.77 -15.45
N SER A 30 20.43 17.97 -15.62
CA SER A 30 19.50 18.15 -16.73
C SER A 30 18.41 19.17 -16.41
N ILE A 31 18.34 20.22 -17.24
CA ILE A 31 17.30 21.25 -17.14
C ILE A 31 15.90 20.71 -17.48
N THR A 32 15.82 19.61 -18.24
CA THR A 32 14.55 19.00 -18.67
C THR A 32 13.72 18.60 -17.47
N ASN A 33 14.34 17.97 -16.48
CA ASN A 33 13.69 17.49 -15.26
C ASN A 33 13.38 18.65 -14.31
N CYS A 34 14.31 19.61 -14.17
CA CYS A 34 14.11 20.75 -13.29
C CYS A 34 12.93 21.64 -13.70
N LYS A 35 12.68 21.77 -15.01
CA LYS A 35 11.64 22.64 -15.57
C LYS A 35 10.47 21.87 -16.20
N ASN A 36 10.45 20.55 -16.09
CA ASN A 36 9.46 19.66 -16.72
C ASN A 36 9.21 20.01 -18.20
N LEU A 37 10.29 20.17 -18.97
CA LEU A 37 10.16 20.46 -20.40
C LEU A 37 9.64 19.22 -21.13
N ILE A 38 8.78 19.46 -22.13
CA ILE A 38 8.40 18.44 -23.09
C ILE A 38 9.63 18.14 -23.95
N ASP A 39 9.97 16.87 -24.08
CA ASP A 39 11.06 16.41 -24.91
C ASP A 39 10.58 16.16 -26.36
N GLY A 40 11.44 16.40 -27.34
CA GLY A 40 11.18 16.08 -28.74
C GLY A 40 10.61 17.21 -29.63
N ARG A 41 9.99 16.79 -30.73
CA ARG A 41 9.50 17.69 -31.80
C ARG A 41 8.03 18.01 -31.62
N LEU A 42 7.68 19.28 -31.81
CA LEU A 42 6.30 19.75 -31.78
C LEU A 42 5.84 20.16 -33.19
N SER A 43 4.63 19.79 -33.57
CA SER A 43 3.97 20.23 -34.80
C SER A 43 2.58 20.75 -34.49
N PHE A 44 2.12 21.79 -35.18
CA PHE A 44 0.79 22.34 -34.97
C PHE A 44 0.14 22.65 -36.32
N GLY A 45 -1.19 22.64 -36.35
CA GLY A 45 -1.97 23.07 -37.51
C GLY A 45 -1.90 22.13 -38.71
N GLY A 46 -1.64 20.84 -38.49
CA GLY A 46 -1.60 19.84 -39.55
C GLY A 46 -0.34 19.89 -40.42
N MET A 47 0.72 20.60 -39.99
CA MET A 47 2.01 20.64 -40.70
C MET A 47 2.67 19.26 -40.73
N ASN A 48 2.46 18.47 -39.68
CA ASN A 48 2.87 17.07 -39.60
C ASN A 48 1.85 16.25 -38.79
N PRO A 49 0.86 15.63 -39.46
CA PRO A 49 -0.20 14.87 -38.80
C PRO A 49 0.30 13.69 -37.97
N GLU A 50 1.40 13.04 -38.38
CA GLU A 50 1.96 11.91 -37.63
C GLU A 50 2.55 12.35 -36.29
N THR A 51 3.28 13.47 -36.28
CA THR A 51 3.84 14.04 -35.05
C THR A 51 2.73 14.54 -34.12
N GLU A 52 1.72 15.21 -34.67
CA GLU A 52 0.56 15.69 -33.90
C GLU A 52 -0.20 14.54 -33.23
N LYS A 53 -0.35 13.41 -33.92
CA LYS A 53 -0.98 12.21 -33.35
C LYS A 53 -0.18 11.64 -32.18
N LEU A 54 1.15 11.59 -32.29
CA LEU A 54 2.01 11.12 -31.19
C LEU A 54 1.89 12.05 -29.97
N MET A 55 1.99 13.36 -30.18
CA MET A 55 1.84 14.34 -29.09
C MET A 55 0.49 14.23 -28.38
N ALA A 56 -0.59 13.99 -29.14
CA ALA A 56 -1.92 13.81 -28.55
C ALA A 56 -1.97 12.56 -27.65
N ASN A 57 -1.35 11.45 -28.07
CA ASN A 57 -1.28 10.23 -27.26
C ASN A 57 -0.48 10.44 -25.98
N ASP A 58 0.63 11.16 -26.04
CA ASP A 58 1.47 11.43 -24.87
C ASP A 58 0.73 12.31 -23.86
N TYR A 59 -0.04 13.30 -24.36
CA TYR A 59 -0.89 14.13 -23.52
C TYR A 59 -1.98 13.33 -22.80
N VAL A 60 -2.64 12.40 -23.50
CA VAL A 60 -3.65 11.51 -22.90
C VAL A 60 -3.03 10.65 -21.81
N GLN A 61 -1.87 10.03 -22.05
CA GLN A 61 -1.16 9.23 -21.05
C GLN A 61 -0.81 10.05 -19.79
N LEU A 62 -0.41 11.31 -19.97
CA LEU A 62 -0.09 12.20 -18.86
C LEU A 62 -1.34 12.54 -18.03
N LEU A 63 -2.48 12.76 -18.68
CA LEU A 63 -3.75 12.96 -17.98
C LEU A 63 -4.18 11.70 -17.21
N GLU A 64 -4.13 10.52 -17.83
CA GLU A 64 -4.46 9.26 -17.17
C GLU A 64 -3.55 8.99 -15.95
N ALA A 65 -2.26 9.30 -16.06
CA ALA A 65 -1.34 9.16 -14.94
C ALA A 65 -1.70 10.11 -13.78
N GLN A 66 -2.11 11.34 -14.09
CA GLN A 66 -2.59 12.28 -13.07
C GLN A 66 -3.91 11.86 -12.44
N GLU A 67 -4.82 11.28 -13.22
CA GLU A 67 -6.08 10.75 -12.72
C GLU A 67 -5.85 9.56 -11.78
N LYS A 68 -5.00 8.60 -12.15
CA LYS A 68 -4.62 7.47 -11.29
C LYS A 68 -4.01 7.89 -9.95
N LEU A 69 -3.26 8.99 -9.93
CA LEU A 69 -2.73 9.57 -8.68
C LEU A 69 -3.83 10.16 -7.80
N LYS A 70 -4.91 10.67 -8.41
CA LYS A 70 -6.07 11.26 -7.72
C LYS A 70 -7.12 10.22 -7.32
N GLU A 71 -7.23 9.10 -8.04
CA GLU A 71 -8.17 8.00 -7.82
C GLU A 71 -7.95 7.20 -6.51
N LYS A 72 -7.03 7.62 -5.65
CA LYS A 72 -6.96 7.07 -4.29
C LYS A 72 -8.15 7.61 -3.48
N ASP A 73 -9.25 6.85 -3.48
CA ASP A 73 -10.46 7.15 -2.71
C ASP A 73 -10.23 7.17 -1.18
N ILE A 74 -9.11 6.61 -0.71
CA ILE A 74 -8.77 6.47 0.71
C ILE A 74 -7.32 6.89 0.91
N THR A 75 -7.08 7.74 1.91
CA THR A 75 -5.72 8.15 2.29
C THR A 75 -4.98 7.01 3.00
N ASP A 76 -3.64 6.99 2.92
CA ASP A 76 -2.84 5.95 3.58
C ASP A 76 -3.10 5.89 5.10
N VAL A 77 -3.45 7.03 5.72
CA VAL A 77 -3.82 7.14 7.13
C VAL A 77 -5.15 6.43 7.43
N GLU A 78 -6.17 6.66 6.61
CA GLU A 78 -7.47 6.00 6.74
C GLU A 78 -7.36 4.49 6.49
N MET A 79 -6.54 4.08 5.51
CA MET A 79 -6.25 2.67 5.27
C MET A 79 -5.58 2.00 6.48
N ALA A 80 -4.63 2.68 7.13
CA ALA A 80 -3.97 2.18 8.34
C ALA A 80 -4.95 2.05 9.53
N GLN A 81 -5.87 3.00 9.69
CA GLN A 81 -6.94 2.93 10.71
C GLN A 81 -7.92 1.78 10.43
N GLY A 82 -8.27 1.55 9.16
CA GLY A 82 -9.06 0.39 8.76
C GLY A 82 -8.35 -0.92 9.10
N TYR A 83 -7.04 -1.00 8.81
CA TYR A 83 -6.25 -2.20 9.06
C TYR A 83 -6.16 -2.56 10.55
N SER A 84 -5.96 -1.58 11.44
CA SER A 84 -5.88 -1.82 12.89
C SER A 84 -7.19 -2.42 13.42
N SER A 85 -8.34 -1.87 13.02
CA SER A 85 -9.66 -2.38 13.42
C SER A 85 -9.90 -3.83 12.95
N VAL A 86 -9.50 -4.15 11.71
CA VAL A 86 -9.65 -5.50 11.15
C VAL A 86 -8.74 -6.50 11.86
N VAL A 87 -7.49 -6.14 12.11
CA VAL A 87 -6.54 -6.99 12.84
C VAL A 87 -7.04 -7.27 14.26
N GLU A 88 -7.58 -6.27 14.96
CA GLU A 88 -8.16 -6.47 16.29
C GLU A 88 -9.36 -7.43 16.30
N THR A 89 -10.28 -7.27 15.34
CA THR A 89 -11.47 -8.15 15.25
C THR A 89 -11.09 -9.59 14.91
N ILE A 90 -10.13 -9.77 14.01
CA ILE A 90 -9.56 -11.07 13.67
C ILE A 90 -8.89 -11.69 14.89
N GLY A 91 -8.03 -10.94 15.60
CA GLY A 91 -7.36 -11.38 16.82
C GLY A 91 -8.36 -11.88 17.89
N LYS A 92 -9.45 -11.14 18.11
CA LYS A 92 -10.53 -11.54 19.04
C LYS A 92 -11.23 -12.84 18.62
N LYS A 93 -11.45 -13.07 17.31
CA LYS A 93 -12.06 -14.32 16.81
C LYS A 93 -11.14 -15.53 17.00
N PHE A 94 -9.83 -15.37 16.81
CA PHE A 94 -8.88 -16.47 17.00
C PHE A 94 -8.59 -16.76 18.48
N ALA A 95 -8.45 -15.73 19.31
CA ALA A 95 -8.29 -15.88 20.76
C ALA A 95 -9.51 -16.57 21.41
N SER A 96 -10.73 -16.20 21.02
CA SER A 96 -11.95 -16.81 21.55
C SER A 96 -12.20 -18.25 21.08
N LYS A 97 -11.57 -18.70 19.98
CA LYS A 97 -11.60 -20.12 19.57
C LYS A 97 -10.66 -20.99 20.40
N GLN A 98 -9.53 -20.44 20.87
CA GLN A 98 -8.59 -21.15 21.72
C GLN A 98 -9.09 -21.29 23.17
N SER A 99 -9.85 -20.31 23.69
CA SER A 99 -10.30 -20.29 25.09
C SER A 99 -11.66 -20.94 25.36
N LYS A 100 -12.42 -21.34 24.32
CA LYS A 100 -13.72 -22.00 24.54
C LYS A 100 -13.50 -23.43 25.07
N PRO A 101 -14.02 -23.78 26.27
CA PRO A 101 -14.06 -25.17 26.69
C PRO A 101 -14.90 -25.95 25.68
N LYS A 102 -14.38 -27.08 25.16
CA LYS A 102 -15.13 -27.97 24.28
C LYS A 102 -16.39 -28.41 25.03
N HIS A 103 -17.53 -27.80 24.74
CA HIS A 103 -18.80 -28.18 25.34
C HIS A 103 -19.03 -29.64 24.98
N ARG A 104 -18.84 -30.55 25.94
CA ARG A 104 -19.15 -31.96 25.76
C ARG A 104 -20.66 -32.03 25.60
N PHE A 105 -21.15 -32.09 24.37
CA PHE A 105 -22.53 -32.45 24.10
C PHE A 105 -22.79 -33.78 24.79
N LYS A 106 -23.57 -33.76 25.89
CA LYS A 106 -23.99 -35.01 26.55
C LYS A 106 -24.86 -35.73 25.53
N LYS A 107 -24.39 -36.90 25.06
CA LYS A 107 -25.15 -37.77 24.15
C LYS A 107 -26.50 -38.07 24.81
N LYS A 108 -27.59 -37.60 24.23
CA LYS A 108 -28.94 -38.01 24.63
C LYS A 108 -29.09 -39.47 24.24
N VAL A 109 -29.30 -40.35 25.21
CA VAL A 109 -29.58 -41.77 24.95
C VAL A 109 -31.07 -41.90 24.66
N PHE A 110 -31.39 -42.61 23.59
CA PHE A 110 -32.77 -42.92 23.20
C PHE A 110 -33.37 -43.91 24.20
N VAL A 111 -34.40 -43.48 24.94
CA VAL A 111 -35.16 -44.35 25.84
C VAL A 111 -36.38 -44.88 25.07
N LYS A 112 -36.46 -46.19 24.89
CA LYS A 112 -37.63 -46.83 24.26
C LYS A 112 -38.82 -46.75 25.23
N PRO A 113 -40.04 -46.44 24.75
CA PRO A 113 -41.23 -46.48 25.59
C PRO A 113 -41.48 -47.91 26.08
N ALA A 114 -41.99 -48.03 27.30
CA ALA A 114 -42.36 -49.32 27.88
C ALA A 114 -43.50 -49.93 27.06
N ASN A 115 -43.35 -51.20 26.68
CA ASN A 115 -44.41 -51.96 26.05
C ASN A 115 -45.52 -52.20 27.09
N GLU A 116 -46.63 -51.47 26.97
CA GLU A 116 -47.88 -51.89 27.59
C GLU A 116 -48.43 -53.07 26.79
N ALA A 117 -48.15 -54.27 27.30
CA ALA A 117 -48.75 -55.50 26.82
C ALA A 117 -50.22 -55.55 27.27
N GLN A 118 -51.12 -55.60 26.27
CA GLN A 118 -52.33 -56.43 26.15
C GLN A 118 -53.07 -56.76 27.46
N PHE A 119 -54.34 -56.34 27.59
CA PHE A 119 -55.54 -57.11 27.19
C PHE A 119 -56.79 -56.22 27.30
#